data_AF-A0A1G0GXX3-F1
#
_entry.id   AF-A0A1G0GXX3-F1
#
_cell.length_a   1.000
_cell.length_b   1.000
_cell.length_c   1.000
_cell.angle_alpha   90.00
_cell.angle_beta   90.00
_cell.angle_gamma   90.00
#
_symmetry.space_group_name_H-M   'P 1'
#
loop_
_entity.id
_entity.type
_entity.pdbx_description
1 polymer ?
#
loop_
_entity_poly.entity_id
_entity_poly.type
_entity_poly.pdbx_seq_one_letter_code
_entity_poly.pdbx_strand_id
1 'polypeptide(L)'
;MNALPSDSEKNKAAKRCIGRILKPDFICVDKESQLSLRQLLALSFLAIQDDTNRKATLADAQKQLIEGLYEIQRGYNLSLKNEDLGGPDMPICPGGTFNKVIQILGYIHSDCEIIFMTQQTASLKLPRVVCEEAMRYLSAFAHPQTTEELLSFVALLDQIKKEGVSVIWDKIVNRITEPMFSEFGDLYDNNKNASDFVALVDAGLYTILNNLDYFQKSIQESPAYHQYCNRFLRNFGGSFFSNTTHDLATHRQESSEAQRAYDQHFGVILARNNRT
;
A
#
# COMPACT_ATOMS: atom_id res chain seq x y z
N MET A 1 20.23 26.16 30.22
CA MET A 1 19.43 26.91 29.22
C MET A 1 20.27 28.06 28.71
N ASN A 2 21.07 27.84 27.66
CA ASN A 2 21.82 28.94 27.05
C ASN A 2 20.85 29.76 26.21
N ALA A 3 20.77 31.05 26.53
CA ALA A 3 19.92 32.01 25.85
C ALA A 3 20.19 31.96 24.34
N LEU A 4 19.15 31.71 23.55
CA LEU A 4 19.21 31.94 22.11
C LEU A 4 19.61 33.40 21.89
N PRO A 5 20.72 33.69 21.18
CA PRO A 5 21.11 35.06 20.90
C PRO A 5 20.08 35.70 19.99
N SER A 6 19.84 36.99 20.21
CA SER A 6 19.06 37.91 19.37
C SER A 6 17.53 37.78 19.47
N ASP A 7 16.91 38.88 19.87
CA ASP A 7 15.49 39.19 19.74
C ASP A 7 15.08 39.42 18.27
N SER A 8 15.67 38.63 17.36
CA SER A 8 15.43 38.67 15.93
C SER A 8 13.97 38.37 15.63
N GLU A 9 13.44 38.97 14.58
CA GLU A 9 12.07 38.70 14.13
C GLU A 9 11.84 37.21 13.84
N LYS A 10 12.90 36.50 13.41
CA LYS A 10 12.91 35.05 13.25
C LYS A 10 12.61 34.31 14.56
N ASN A 11 13.36 34.61 15.63
CA ASN A 11 13.15 33.98 16.94
C ASN A 11 11.80 34.34 17.54
N LYS A 12 11.32 35.57 17.33
CA LYS A 12 9.98 36.00 17.78
C LYS A 12 8.87 35.24 17.05
N ALA A 13 8.95 35.11 15.73
CA ALA A 13 8.00 34.35 14.94
C ALA A 13 8.01 32.86 15.30
N ALA A 14 9.19 32.25 15.49
CA ALA A 14 9.29 30.86 15.95
C ALA A 14 8.60 30.66 17.32
N LYS A 15 8.78 31.59 18.27
CA LYS A 15 8.07 31.56 19.57
C LYS A 15 6.55 31.67 19.39
N ARG A 16 6.08 32.58 18.52
CA ARG A 16 4.65 32.71 18.20
C ARG A 16 4.09 31.44 17.55
N CYS A 17 4.88 30.75 16.73
CA CYS A 17 4.53 29.45 16.16
C CYS A 17 4.23 28.42 17.25
N ILE A 18 5.17 28.24 18.18
CA ILE A 18 5.01 27.30 19.31
C ILE A 18 3.75 27.68 20.11
N GLY A 19 3.60 28.97 20.44
CA GLY A 19 2.43 29.47 21.16
C GLY A 19 1.11 29.14 20.46
N ARG A 20 1.07 29.27 19.12
CA ARG A 20 -0.10 28.92 18.29
C ARG A 20 -0.41 27.42 18.32
N ILE A 21 0.60 26.56 18.15
CA ILE A 21 0.43 25.09 18.15
C ILE A 21 -0.04 24.57 19.52
N LEU A 22 0.41 25.19 20.60
CA LEU A 22 0.06 24.80 21.97
C LEU A 22 -1.32 25.29 22.42
N LYS A 23 -2.00 26.18 21.67
CA LYS A 23 -3.35 26.64 22.05
C LYS A 23 -4.34 25.48 22.08
N PRO A 24 -5.21 25.37 23.10
CA PRO A 24 -6.13 24.24 23.28
C PRO A 24 -6.99 23.91 22.05
N ASP A 25 -7.43 24.94 21.32
CA ASP A 25 -8.27 24.89 20.13
C ASP A 25 -7.51 24.55 18.83
N PHE A 26 -6.18 24.57 18.84
CA PHE A 26 -5.38 24.12 17.71
C PHE A 26 -5.32 22.59 17.68
N ILE A 27 -6.24 21.98 16.94
CA ILE A 27 -6.33 20.52 16.77
C ILE A 27 -5.90 20.16 15.35
N CYS A 28 -4.74 19.50 15.25
CA CYS A 28 -4.25 18.90 14.03
C CYS A 28 -3.69 17.52 14.39
N VAL A 29 -4.38 16.49 13.94
CA VAL A 29 -4.03 15.08 14.15
C VAL A 29 -3.94 14.45 12.78
N ASP A 30 -2.80 13.82 12.50
CA ASP A 30 -2.64 13.04 11.29
C ASP A 30 -3.48 11.75 11.40
N LYS A 31 -4.23 11.44 10.33
CA LYS A 31 -5.22 10.35 10.35
C LYS A 31 -4.57 8.96 10.33
N GLU A 32 -3.40 8.83 9.74
CA GLU A 32 -2.73 7.54 9.60
C GLU A 32 -1.95 7.21 10.87
N SER A 33 -1.09 8.13 11.33
CA SER A 33 -0.25 7.94 12.52
C SER A 33 -0.96 8.19 13.84
N GLN A 34 -2.11 8.86 13.83
CA GLN A 34 -2.83 9.36 15.02
C GLN A 34 -1.98 10.30 15.90
N LEU A 35 -0.87 10.82 15.36
CA LEU A 35 -0.04 11.80 16.05
C LEU A 35 -0.64 13.19 15.91
N SER A 36 -0.77 13.89 17.03
CA SER A 36 -1.07 15.31 17.04
C SER A 36 0.19 16.14 16.75
N LEU A 37 0.00 17.34 16.22
CA LEU A 37 1.10 18.27 15.99
C LEU A 37 1.85 18.64 17.29
N ARG A 38 1.17 18.64 18.45
CA ARG A 38 1.82 18.87 19.75
C ARG A 38 2.74 17.71 20.13
N GLN A 39 2.29 16.47 19.94
CA GLN A 39 3.13 15.29 20.14
C GLN A 39 4.32 15.32 19.19
N LEU A 40 4.10 15.65 17.91
CA LEU A 40 5.16 15.73 16.93
C LEU A 40 6.21 16.81 17.27
N LEU A 41 5.77 17.97 17.76
CA LEU A 41 6.67 19.02 18.23
C LEU A 41 7.47 18.58 19.48
N ALA A 42 6.83 17.86 20.41
CA ALA A 42 7.50 17.30 21.58
C ALA A 42 8.55 16.24 21.17
N LEU A 43 8.20 15.35 20.23
CA LEU A 43 9.14 14.39 19.65
C LEU A 43 10.31 15.08 18.96
N SER A 44 10.06 16.18 18.25
CA SER A 44 11.12 17.02 17.64
C SER A 44 12.08 17.58 18.69
N PHE A 45 11.54 18.04 19.82
CA PHE A 45 12.36 18.51 20.93
C PHE A 45 13.20 17.38 21.53
N LEU A 46 12.61 16.20 21.77
CA LEU A 46 13.32 15.03 22.29
C LEU A 46 14.42 14.56 21.34
N ALA A 47 14.13 14.49 20.04
CA ALA A 47 15.08 14.12 19.00
C ALA A 47 16.29 15.07 18.94
N ILE A 48 16.10 16.37 19.18
CA ILE A 48 17.20 17.34 19.26
C ILE A 48 18.09 17.10 20.49
N GLN A 49 17.57 16.48 21.56
CA GLN A 49 18.36 16.18 22.76
C GLN A 49 19.02 14.80 22.72
N ASP A 50 18.71 13.94 21.74
CA ASP A 50 19.31 12.62 21.62
C ASP A 50 20.71 12.72 21.01
N ASP A 51 21.72 12.89 21.86
CA ASP A 51 23.13 12.95 21.44
C ASP A 51 23.62 11.67 20.73
N THR A 52 22.92 10.54 20.87
CA THR A 52 23.32 9.26 20.26
C THR A 52 22.90 9.18 18.79
N ASN A 53 21.69 9.64 18.48
CA ASN A 53 21.05 9.44 17.19
C ASN A 53 20.83 10.73 16.38
N ARG A 54 21.09 11.89 16.98
CA ARG A 54 21.03 13.19 16.28
C ARG A 54 22.12 13.27 15.21
N LYS A 55 21.70 13.56 13.98
CA LYS A 55 22.55 13.64 12.77
C LYS A 55 23.50 14.85 12.76
N ALA A 56 23.21 15.88 13.56
CA ALA A 56 23.94 17.16 13.56
C ALA A 56 24.33 17.61 14.98
N THR A 57 25.11 18.69 15.08
CA THR A 57 25.41 19.30 16.38
C THR A 57 24.13 19.82 17.03
N LEU A 58 24.10 19.91 18.37
CA LEU A 58 22.95 20.47 19.09
C LEU A 58 22.60 21.89 18.60
N ALA A 59 23.62 22.72 18.32
CA ALA A 59 23.44 24.09 17.85
C ALA A 59 22.80 24.12 16.45
N ASP A 60 23.25 23.27 15.52
CA ASP A 60 22.70 23.19 14.17
C ASP A 60 21.26 22.66 14.18
N ALA A 61 20.99 21.63 14.99
CA ALA A 61 19.65 21.08 15.15
C ALA A 61 18.67 22.11 15.74
N GLN A 62 19.10 22.87 16.74
CA GLN A 62 18.32 24.00 17.29
C GLN A 62 18.07 25.08 16.24
N LYS A 63 19.09 25.44 15.46
CA LYS A 63 18.96 26.42 14.37
C LYS A 63 17.96 25.96 13.32
N GLN A 64 18.00 24.69 12.91
CA GLN A 64 17.05 24.12 11.96
C GLN A 64 15.62 24.11 12.48
N LEU A 65 15.42 23.77 13.76
CA LEU A 65 14.10 23.85 14.39
C LEU A 65 13.56 25.28 14.38
N ILE A 66 14.40 26.26 14.75
CA ILE A 66 14.01 27.68 14.75
C ILE A 66 13.67 28.16 13.34
N GLU A 67 14.48 27.80 12.34
CA GLU A 67 14.22 28.13 10.93
C GLU A 67 12.87 27.57 10.48
N GLY A 68 12.62 26.29 10.72
CA GLY A 68 11.37 25.66 10.31
C GLY A 68 10.15 26.22 11.03
N LEU A 69 10.24 26.54 12.33
CA LEU A 69 9.16 27.21 13.07
C LEU A 69 8.89 28.63 12.57
N TYR A 70 9.94 29.35 12.17
CA TYR A 70 9.81 30.65 11.52
C TYR A 70 9.06 30.53 10.19
N GLU A 71 9.47 29.60 9.32
CA GLU A 71 8.83 29.35 8.02
C GLU A 71 7.37 28.91 8.18
N ILE A 72 7.04 28.15 9.22
CA ILE A 72 5.65 27.80 9.53
C ILE A 72 4.84 29.06 9.86
N GLN A 73 5.37 29.93 10.72
CA GLN A 73 4.63 31.11 11.20
C GLN A 73 4.51 32.19 10.12
N ARG A 74 5.49 32.28 9.22
CA ARG A 74 5.61 33.34 8.21
C ARG A 74 5.38 32.85 6.80
N GLY A 75 5.03 31.59 6.56
CA GLY A 75 5.18 30.98 5.25
C GLY A 75 4.46 31.67 4.09
N TYR A 76 3.30 32.31 4.30
CA TYR A 76 2.64 33.11 3.25
C TYR A 76 3.11 34.57 3.18
N ASN A 77 3.97 35.00 4.12
CA ASN A 77 4.72 36.25 4.02
C ASN A 77 6.04 36.07 3.24
N LEU A 78 6.49 34.83 2.99
CA LEU A 78 7.77 34.56 2.34
C LEU A 78 7.62 34.59 0.81
N SER A 79 8.57 35.25 0.14
CA SER A 79 8.69 35.22 -1.32
C SER A 79 9.22 33.87 -1.82
N LEU A 80 9.20 33.65 -3.14
CA LEU A 80 9.83 32.47 -3.77
C LEU A 80 11.34 32.34 -3.50
N LYS A 81 12.00 33.42 -3.07
CA LYS A 81 13.41 33.43 -2.66
C LYS A 81 13.61 33.30 -1.15
N ASN A 82 12.54 32.97 -0.41
CA ASN A 82 12.51 32.89 1.05
C ASN A 82 12.78 34.24 1.76
N GLU A 83 12.46 35.36 1.10
CA GLU A 83 12.58 36.69 1.68
C GLU A 83 11.27 37.09 2.36
N ASP A 84 11.34 37.59 3.59
CA ASP A 84 10.16 38.02 4.34
C ASP A 84 9.63 39.36 3.82
N LEU A 85 8.43 39.34 3.25
CA LEU A 85 7.77 40.54 2.72
C LEU A 85 7.16 41.41 3.83
N GLY A 86 7.25 41.01 5.09
CA GLY A 86 6.74 41.75 6.23
C GLY A 86 5.23 41.59 6.44
N GLY A 87 4.65 42.51 7.22
CA GLY A 87 3.23 42.49 7.57
C GLY A 87 2.88 41.58 8.77
N PRO A 88 1.56 41.40 9.04
CA PRO A 88 1.09 40.50 10.08
C PRO A 88 1.43 39.04 9.73
N ASP A 89 1.53 38.18 10.74
CA ASP A 89 1.83 36.77 10.53
C ASP A 89 0.75 36.10 9.67
N MET A 90 1.19 35.50 8.57
CA MET A 90 0.37 34.70 7.66
C MET A 90 0.92 33.27 7.64
N PRO A 91 0.56 32.45 8.63
CA PRO A 91 1.15 31.14 8.77
C PRO A 91 0.58 30.12 7.78
N ILE A 92 1.34 29.08 7.50
CA ILE A 92 0.88 27.98 6.65
C ILE A 92 -0.24 27.17 7.34
N CYS A 93 -0.99 26.42 6.53
CA CYS A 93 -2.11 25.60 7.01
C CYS A 93 -1.64 24.48 7.98
N PRO A 94 -2.55 23.89 8.79
CA PRO A 94 -2.18 22.84 9.74
C PRO A 94 -1.49 21.62 9.10
N GLY A 95 -1.96 21.16 7.94
CA GLY A 95 -1.32 20.06 7.21
C GLY A 95 0.10 20.42 6.72
N GLY A 96 0.28 21.62 6.17
CA GLY A 96 1.61 22.14 5.81
C GLY A 96 2.53 22.28 7.01
N THR A 97 1.98 22.65 8.17
CA THR A 97 2.72 22.70 9.44
C THR A 97 3.21 21.31 9.85
N PHE A 98 2.34 20.29 9.79
CA PHE A 98 2.70 18.91 10.10
C PHE A 98 3.85 18.42 9.21
N ASN A 99 3.73 18.62 7.89
CA ASN A 99 4.75 18.24 6.92
C ASN A 99 6.09 18.95 7.17
N LYS A 100 6.08 20.25 7.48
CA LYS A 100 7.32 20.98 7.77
C LYS A 100 7.98 20.48 9.06
N VAL A 101 7.22 20.12 10.11
CA VAL A 101 7.80 19.54 11.33
C VAL A 101 8.41 18.15 11.06
N ILE A 102 7.76 17.30 10.24
CA ILE A 102 8.34 16.04 9.78
C ILE A 102 9.64 16.29 8.99
N GLN A 103 9.66 17.30 8.12
CA GLN A 103 10.86 17.66 7.37
C GLN A 103 12.03 18.00 8.32
N ILE A 104 11.79 18.83 9.33
CA ILE A 104 12.78 19.20 10.35
C ILE A 104 13.32 17.94 11.05
N LEU A 105 12.42 17.04 11.48
CA LEU A 105 12.80 15.78 12.12
C LEU A 105 13.69 14.91 11.22
N GLY A 106 13.35 14.81 9.94
CA GLY A 106 14.12 14.03 8.96
C GLY A 106 15.56 14.50 8.80
N TYR A 107 15.79 15.82 8.89
CA TYR A 107 17.14 16.38 8.89
C TYR A 107 17.89 16.20 10.21
N ILE A 108 17.20 16.08 11.34
CA ILE A 108 17.81 16.11 12.68
C ILE A 108 18.09 14.71 13.25
N HIS A 109 17.29 13.69 12.95
CA HIS A 109 17.33 12.41 13.68
C HIS A 109 17.37 11.18 12.76
N SER A 110 18.15 10.15 13.11
CA SER A 110 18.27 8.89 12.32
C SER A 110 16.95 8.17 12.12
N ASP A 111 16.10 8.14 13.15
CA ASP A 111 14.82 7.41 13.12
C ASP A 111 13.74 8.09 12.27
N CYS A 112 14.02 9.29 11.75
CA CYS A 112 13.15 9.96 10.80
C CYS A 112 13.80 9.95 9.42
N GLU A 113 13.18 9.23 8.49
CA GLU A 113 13.53 9.20 7.08
C GLU A 113 12.37 9.82 6.28
N ILE A 114 12.68 10.87 5.52
CA ILE A 114 11.72 11.45 4.56
C ILE A 114 11.87 10.64 3.28
N ILE A 115 10.94 9.73 3.06
CA ILE A 115 10.86 9.00 1.81
C ILE A 115 10.23 9.96 0.78
N PHE A 116 11.07 10.61 -0.03
CA PHE A 116 10.60 11.41 -1.15
C PHE A 116 9.86 10.51 -2.15
N MET A 117 8.88 11.08 -2.87
CA MET A 117 8.43 10.45 -4.11
C MET A 117 9.61 10.45 -5.07
N THR A 118 10.13 9.27 -5.37
CA THR A 118 11.19 9.05 -6.34
C THR A 118 10.73 7.96 -7.30
N GLN A 119 11.40 7.83 -8.44
CA GLN A 119 11.15 6.70 -9.34
C GLN A 119 11.29 5.37 -8.60
N GLN A 120 12.23 5.26 -7.66
CA GLN A 120 12.44 4.06 -6.85
C GLN A 120 11.25 3.77 -5.93
N THR A 121 10.68 4.78 -5.29
CA THR A 121 9.47 4.64 -4.45
C THR A 121 8.25 4.26 -5.29
N ALA A 122 8.12 4.81 -6.49
CA ALA A 122 7.08 4.44 -7.45
C ALA A 122 7.22 2.97 -7.88
N SER A 123 8.45 2.50 -8.17
CA SER A 123 8.74 1.10 -8.50
C SER A 123 8.43 0.14 -7.35
N LEU A 124 8.62 0.54 -6.09
CA LEU A 124 8.28 -0.29 -4.93
C LEU A 124 6.75 -0.42 -4.74
N LYS A 125 5.98 0.60 -5.09
CA LYS A 125 4.52 0.59 -4.96
C LYS A 125 3.84 -0.20 -6.06
N LEU A 126 4.38 -0.18 -7.27
CA LEU A 126 3.76 -0.78 -8.45
C LEU A 126 3.36 -2.26 -8.26
N PRO A 127 4.22 -3.20 -7.79
CA PRO A 127 3.83 -4.60 -7.62
C PRO A 127 2.62 -4.79 -6.70
N ARG A 128 2.49 -3.94 -5.68
CA ARG A 128 1.36 -3.98 -4.75
C ARG A 128 0.07 -3.57 -5.45
N VAL A 129 0.10 -2.47 -6.21
CA VAL A 129 -1.07 -2.00 -6.97
C VAL A 129 -1.48 -3.04 -8.01
N VAL A 130 -0.52 -3.63 -8.72
CA VAL A 130 -0.77 -4.71 -9.69
C VAL A 130 -1.45 -5.91 -9.02
N CYS A 131 -0.94 -6.37 -7.87
CA CYS A 131 -1.55 -7.45 -7.10
C CYS A 131 -2.99 -7.11 -6.66
N GLU A 132 -3.21 -5.92 -6.12
CA GLU A 132 -4.53 -5.49 -5.65
C GLU A 132 -5.55 -5.44 -6.80
N GLU A 133 -5.19 -4.87 -7.96
CA GLU A 133 -6.07 -4.81 -9.13
C GLU A 133 -6.29 -6.20 -9.77
N ALA A 134 -5.25 -7.04 -9.84
CA ALA A 134 -5.38 -8.41 -10.33
C ALA A 134 -6.33 -9.23 -9.46
N MET A 135 -6.17 -9.19 -8.13
CA MET A 135 -7.05 -9.92 -7.21
C MET A 135 -8.48 -9.38 -7.25
N ARG A 136 -8.66 -8.06 -7.44
CA ARG A 136 -9.99 -7.46 -7.61
C ARG A 136 -10.65 -7.87 -8.93
N TYR A 137 -9.89 -7.98 -10.01
CA TYR A 137 -10.41 -8.48 -11.28
C TYR A 137 -10.84 -9.95 -11.15
N LEU A 138 -10.00 -10.79 -10.56
CA LEU A 138 -10.27 -12.23 -10.41
C LEU A 138 -11.42 -12.53 -9.45
N SER A 139 -11.64 -11.70 -8.43
CA SER A 139 -12.73 -11.91 -7.47
C SER A 139 -14.12 -11.85 -8.10
N ALA A 140 -14.28 -11.16 -9.24
CA ALA A 140 -15.53 -11.13 -9.99
C ALA A 140 -15.94 -12.52 -10.53
N PHE A 141 -14.99 -13.45 -10.64
CA PHE A 141 -15.21 -14.81 -11.17
C PHE A 141 -15.13 -15.89 -10.08
N ALA A 142 -14.83 -15.52 -8.84
CA ALA A 142 -14.52 -16.45 -7.76
C ALA A 142 -15.70 -17.31 -7.28
N HIS A 143 -16.93 -16.99 -7.73
CA HIS A 143 -18.15 -17.69 -7.34
C HIS A 143 -18.97 -18.18 -8.55
N PRO A 144 -18.44 -19.14 -9.34
CA PRO A 144 -19.05 -19.59 -10.58
C PRO A 144 -20.42 -20.26 -10.35
N GLN A 145 -21.38 -19.97 -11.23
CA GLN A 145 -22.73 -20.51 -11.17
C GLN A 145 -22.89 -21.75 -12.04
N THR A 146 -22.13 -21.83 -13.14
CA THR A 146 -22.16 -22.95 -14.08
C THR A 146 -20.84 -23.71 -14.13
N THR A 147 -20.87 -25.00 -14.50
CA THR A 147 -19.65 -25.81 -14.66
C THR A 147 -18.70 -25.23 -15.70
N GLU A 148 -19.20 -24.60 -16.75
CA GLU A 148 -18.38 -23.96 -17.78
C GLU A 148 -17.62 -22.74 -17.23
N GLU A 149 -18.29 -21.89 -16.43
CA GLU A 149 -17.64 -20.79 -15.72
C GLU A 149 -16.56 -21.29 -14.76
N LEU A 150 -16.84 -22.37 -14.03
CA LEU A 150 -15.86 -22.99 -13.13
C LEU A 150 -14.61 -23.46 -13.88
N LEU A 151 -14.78 -24.22 -14.97
CA LEU A 151 -13.66 -24.73 -15.76
C LEU A 151 -12.87 -23.59 -16.39
N SER A 152 -13.56 -22.57 -16.91
CA SER A 152 -12.93 -21.38 -17.49
C SER A 152 -12.12 -20.60 -16.47
N PHE A 153 -12.66 -20.43 -15.25
CA PHE A 153 -11.97 -19.71 -14.19
C PHE A 153 -10.76 -20.48 -13.65
N VAL A 154 -10.88 -21.80 -13.46
CA VAL A 154 -9.73 -22.65 -13.06
C VAL A 154 -8.65 -22.63 -14.13
N ALA A 155 -9.01 -22.72 -15.42
CA ALA A 155 -8.06 -22.62 -16.52
C ALA A 155 -7.35 -21.26 -16.55
N LEU A 156 -8.08 -20.17 -16.28
CA LEU A 156 -7.51 -18.82 -16.16
C LEU A 156 -6.49 -18.75 -15.01
N LEU A 157 -6.81 -19.26 -13.83
CA LEU A 157 -5.88 -19.29 -12.69
C LEU A 157 -4.61 -20.10 -13.02
N ASP A 158 -4.75 -21.23 -13.71
CA ASP A 158 -3.63 -22.05 -14.16
C ASP A 158 -2.75 -21.35 -15.20
N GLN A 159 -3.35 -20.60 -16.13
CA GLN A 159 -2.61 -19.78 -17.09
C GLN A 159 -1.82 -18.69 -16.38
N ILE A 160 -2.43 -17.97 -15.43
CA ILE A 160 -1.75 -16.94 -14.65
C ILE A 160 -0.60 -17.53 -13.82
N LYS A 161 -0.76 -18.73 -13.25
CA LYS A 161 0.32 -19.43 -12.54
C LYS A 161 1.54 -19.74 -13.44
N LYS A 162 1.34 -19.91 -14.75
CA LYS A 162 2.39 -20.25 -15.73
C LYS A 162 3.01 -19.02 -16.40
N GLU A 163 2.17 -18.07 -16.80
CA GLU A 163 2.53 -16.96 -17.68
C GLU A 163 2.52 -15.60 -16.95
N GLY A 164 2.08 -15.58 -15.69
CA GLY A 164 2.05 -14.40 -14.84
C GLY A 164 0.88 -13.47 -15.15
N VAL A 165 1.04 -12.20 -14.74
CA VAL A 165 0.00 -11.17 -14.86
C VAL A 165 -0.33 -10.83 -16.32
N SER A 166 0.57 -11.12 -17.25
CA SER A 166 0.41 -10.86 -18.69
C SER A 166 -0.93 -11.35 -19.25
N VAL A 167 -1.43 -12.49 -18.75
CA VAL A 167 -2.71 -13.12 -19.13
C VAL A 167 -3.92 -12.20 -18.95
N ILE A 168 -3.89 -11.30 -17.95
CA ILE A 168 -5.01 -10.40 -17.62
C ILE A 168 -4.63 -8.92 -17.74
N TRP A 169 -3.44 -8.62 -18.27
CA TRP A 169 -2.86 -7.26 -18.24
C TRP A 169 -3.76 -6.22 -18.90
N ASP A 170 -4.29 -6.54 -20.08
CA ASP A 170 -5.17 -5.66 -20.85
C ASP A 170 -6.46 -5.29 -20.08
N LYS A 171 -6.89 -6.12 -19.13
CA LYS A 171 -8.08 -5.89 -18.30
C LYS A 171 -7.80 -4.99 -17.10
N ILE A 172 -6.55 -4.96 -16.61
CA ILE A 172 -6.20 -4.31 -15.34
C ILE A 172 -5.31 -3.07 -15.51
N VAL A 173 -4.56 -2.95 -16.61
CA VAL A 173 -3.55 -1.89 -16.81
C VAL A 173 -4.09 -0.49 -16.61
N ASN A 174 -5.30 -0.19 -17.11
CA ASN A 174 -5.91 1.14 -16.92
C ASN A 174 -6.17 1.44 -15.44
N ARG A 175 -6.60 0.43 -14.66
CA ARG A 175 -6.86 0.57 -13.22
C ARG A 175 -5.59 0.68 -12.38
N ILE A 176 -4.45 0.29 -12.93
CA ILE A 176 -3.11 0.47 -12.33
C ILE A 176 -2.53 1.83 -12.72
N THR A 177 -2.71 2.23 -13.98
CA THR A 177 -2.12 3.44 -14.54
C THR A 177 -2.68 4.69 -13.87
N GLU A 178 -4.00 4.77 -13.62
CA GLU A 178 -4.59 5.97 -12.98
C GLU A 178 -4.06 6.23 -11.57
N PRO A 179 -4.06 5.27 -10.61
CA PRO A 179 -3.55 5.52 -9.28
C PRO A 179 -2.05 5.84 -9.28
N MET A 180 -1.27 5.11 -10.09
CA MET A 180 0.17 5.36 -10.22
C MET A 180 0.45 6.76 -10.78
N PHE A 181 -0.31 7.20 -11.77
CA PHE A 181 -0.14 8.54 -12.34
C PHE A 181 -0.63 9.64 -11.41
N SER A 182 -1.77 9.43 -10.72
CA SER A 182 -2.31 10.41 -9.77
C SER A 182 -1.35 10.67 -8.60
N GLU A 183 -0.53 9.69 -8.23
CA GLU A 183 0.40 9.80 -7.11
C GLU A 183 1.80 10.20 -7.54
N PHE A 184 2.31 9.64 -8.64
CA PHE A 184 3.69 9.84 -9.08
C PHE A 184 3.84 10.69 -10.34
N GLY A 185 2.75 11.24 -10.87
CA GLY A 185 2.73 11.99 -12.14
C GLY A 185 3.70 13.18 -12.17
N ASP A 186 3.90 13.83 -11.02
CA ASP A 186 4.87 14.92 -10.87
C ASP A 186 6.32 14.50 -11.20
N LEU A 187 6.68 13.22 -11.03
CA LEU A 187 8.00 12.69 -11.39
C LEU A 187 8.23 12.58 -12.90
N TYR A 188 7.17 12.73 -13.68
CA TYR A 188 7.15 12.52 -15.13
C TYR A 188 6.57 13.75 -15.84
N ASP A 189 6.83 14.95 -15.31
CA ASP A 189 6.37 16.23 -15.83
C ASP A 189 4.84 16.31 -16.01
N ASN A 190 4.09 15.56 -15.20
CA ASN A 190 2.64 15.38 -15.36
C ASN A 190 2.25 14.94 -16.79
N ASN A 191 3.12 14.18 -17.45
CA ASN A 191 2.88 13.58 -18.75
C ASN A 191 2.73 12.06 -18.62
N LYS A 192 1.48 11.60 -18.72
CA LYS A 192 1.13 10.17 -18.64
C LYS A 192 1.69 9.33 -19.78
N ASN A 193 2.12 9.97 -20.86
CA ASN A 193 2.75 9.31 -22.01
C ASN A 193 4.29 9.44 -21.99
N ALA A 194 4.88 9.95 -20.91
CA ALA A 194 6.32 9.97 -20.75
C ALA A 194 6.87 8.53 -20.83
N SER A 195 7.95 8.33 -21.60
CA SER A 195 8.56 7.01 -21.82
C SER A 195 8.85 6.28 -20.51
N ASP A 196 9.32 7.02 -19.52
CA ASP A 196 9.79 6.46 -18.26
C ASP A 196 8.62 6.06 -17.36
N PHE A 197 7.50 6.79 -17.43
CA PHE A 197 6.26 6.40 -16.75
C PHE A 197 5.62 5.18 -17.39
N VAL A 198 5.58 5.13 -18.73
CA VAL A 198 5.09 3.96 -19.47
C VAL A 198 5.95 2.74 -19.13
N ALA A 199 7.28 2.88 -19.15
CA ALA A 199 8.20 1.81 -18.77
C ALA A 199 8.02 1.36 -17.32
N LEU A 200 7.76 2.29 -16.39
CA LEU A 200 7.40 1.96 -15.01
C LEU A 200 6.15 1.08 -15.00
N VAL A 201 5.05 1.51 -15.63
CA VAL A 201 3.79 0.75 -15.63
C VAL A 201 3.98 -0.61 -16.28
N ASP A 202 4.68 -0.69 -17.42
CA ASP A 202 4.97 -1.93 -18.14
C ASP A 202 5.82 -2.92 -17.31
N ALA A 203 6.67 -2.42 -16.41
CA ALA A 203 7.39 -3.29 -15.46
C ALA A 203 6.43 -4.09 -14.56
N GLY A 204 5.17 -3.64 -14.43
CA GLY A 204 4.10 -4.34 -13.73
C GLY A 204 3.79 -5.72 -14.30
N LEU A 205 4.08 -5.97 -15.59
CA LEU A 205 3.93 -7.28 -16.24
C LEU A 205 4.74 -8.39 -15.55
N TYR A 206 5.86 -8.03 -14.92
CA TYR A 206 6.75 -8.96 -14.23
C TYR A 206 6.37 -9.19 -12.76
N THR A 207 5.23 -8.65 -12.31
CA THR A 207 4.74 -8.85 -10.95
C THR A 207 4.32 -10.31 -10.74
N ILE A 208 4.73 -10.91 -9.62
CA ILE A 208 4.37 -12.28 -9.25
C ILE A 208 3.12 -12.28 -8.36
N LEU A 209 2.09 -13.00 -8.76
CA LEU A 209 0.87 -13.19 -7.98
C LEU A 209 0.97 -14.45 -7.10
N ASN A 210 1.43 -14.29 -5.86
CA ASN A 210 1.68 -15.42 -4.95
C ASN A 210 0.44 -15.99 -4.27
N ASN A 211 -0.70 -15.27 -4.26
CA ASN A 211 -1.86 -15.60 -3.42
C ASN A 211 -3.10 -16.04 -4.20
N LEU A 212 -2.93 -16.70 -5.36
CA LEU A 212 -4.07 -17.14 -6.18
C LEU A 212 -4.93 -18.21 -5.49
N ASP A 213 -4.35 -18.97 -4.55
CA ASP A 213 -5.08 -19.98 -3.77
C ASP A 213 -6.12 -19.35 -2.82
N TYR A 214 -6.10 -18.02 -2.65
CA TYR A 214 -7.13 -17.25 -1.95
C TYR A 214 -8.56 -17.56 -2.45
N PHE A 215 -8.72 -17.85 -3.75
CA PHE A 215 -10.05 -18.14 -4.33
C PHE A 215 -10.56 -19.55 -4.05
N GLN A 216 -9.73 -20.46 -3.53
CA GLN A 216 -10.07 -21.87 -3.36
C GLN A 216 -11.35 -22.06 -2.55
N LYS A 217 -11.49 -21.36 -1.42
CA LYS A 217 -12.68 -21.46 -0.57
C LYS A 217 -13.94 -21.01 -1.30
N SER A 218 -13.87 -19.86 -2.00
CA SER A 218 -15.02 -19.29 -2.72
C SER A 218 -15.47 -20.19 -3.89
N ILE A 219 -14.51 -20.82 -4.56
CA ILE A 219 -14.77 -21.83 -5.60
C ILE A 219 -15.46 -23.06 -4.99
N GLN A 220 -14.95 -23.59 -3.89
CA GLN A 220 -15.50 -24.78 -3.23
C GLN A 220 -16.95 -24.56 -2.73
N GLU A 221 -17.26 -23.34 -2.29
CA GLU A 221 -18.60 -22.95 -1.85
C GLU A 221 -19.56 -22.67 -3.02
N SER A 222 -19.07 -22.60 -4.26
CA SER A 222 -19.87 -22.22 -5.42
C SER A 222 -20.88 -23.29 -5.87
N PRO A 223 -22.04 -22.90 -6.42
CA PRO A 223 -23.01 -23.85 -6.99
C PRO A 223 -22.40 -24.72 -8.10
N ALA A 224 -21.54 -24.13 -8.94
CA ALA A 224 -20.89 -24.84 -10.04
C ALA A 224 -20.00 -25.98 -9.56
N TYR A 225 -19.24 -25.79 -8.48
CA TYR A 225 -18.36 -26.81 -7.92
C TYR A 225 -19.13 -28.01 -7.40
N HIS A 226 -20.24 -27.77 -6.70
CA HIS A 226 -21.13 -28.84 -6.24
C HIS A 226 -21.76 -29.61 -7.40
N GLN A 227 -22.22 -28.90 -8.44
CA GLN A 227 -22.76 -29.54 -9.65
C GLN A 227 -21.71 -30.39 -10.37
N TYR A 228 -20.49 -29.87 -10.51
CA TYR A 228 -19.36 -30.59 -11.11
C TYR A 228 -19.04 -31.87 -10.34
N CYS A 229 -18.89 -31.80 -9.02
CA CYS A 229 -18.64 -32.98 -8.17
C CYS A 229 -19.76 -34.02 -8.32
N ASN A 230 -21.02 -33.59 -8.29
CA ASN A 230 -22.18 -34.48 -8.43
C ASN A 230 -22.23 -35.16 -9.80
N ARG A 231 -21.93 -34.43 -10.88
CA ARG A 231 -21.86 -35.00 -12.24
C ARG A 231 -20.65 -35.93 -12.42
N PHE A 232 -19.50 -35.54 -11.88
CA PHE A 232 -18.28 -36.34 -11.94
C PHE A 232 -18.47 -37.70 -11.26
N LEU A 233 -19.06 -37.72 -10.06
CA LEU A 233 -19.41 -38.93 -9.33
C LEU A 233 -20.42 -39.80 -10.08
N ARG A 234 -21.41 -39.21 -10.76
CA ARG A 234 -22.41 -39.94 -11.56
C ARG A 234 -21.84 -40.54 -12.85
N ASN A 235 -20.96 -39.81 -13.55
CA ASN A 235 -20.42 -40.24 -14.84
C ASN A 235 -19.27 -41.25 -14.70
N PHE A 236 -18.50 -41.20 -13.61
CA PHE A 236 -17.41 -42.16 -13.37
C PHE A 236 -17.83 -43.35 -12.50
N GLY A 237 -19.06 -43.35 -11.96
CA GLY A 237 -19.69 -44.39 -11.13
C GLY A 237 -19.78 -45.81 -11.70
N GLY A 238 -19.25 -46.09 -12.89
CA GLY A 238 -19.49 -47.35 -13.60
C GLY A 238 -18.26 -48.21 -13.94
N SER A 239 -17.02 -47.74 -13.85
CA SER A 239 -15.89 -48.57 -14.34
C SER A 239 -14.49 -48.27 -13.80
N PHE A 240 -14.32 -47.43 -12.78
CA PHE A 240 -12.98 -47.07 -12.29
C PHE A 240 -12.81 -47.07 -10.76
N PHE A 241 -13.76 -47.63 -10.01
CA PHE A 241 -13.70 -47.62 -8.56
C PHE A 241 -12.87 -48.79 -8.01
N SER A 242 -11.72 -48.48 -7.43
CA SER A 242 -11.19 -49.31 -6.34
C SER A 242 -12.04 -49.07 -5.09
N ASN A 243 -12.19 -50.09 -4.24
CA ASN A 243 -13.02 -50.04 -3.02
C ASN A 243 -12.78 -48.78 -2.16
N THR A 244 -11.56 -48.25 -2.15
CA THR A 244 -11.17 -47.06 -1.38
C THR A 244 -11.85 -45.76 -1.85
N THR A 245 -12.11 -45.62 -3.15
CA THR A 245 -12.74 -44.42 -3.72
C THR A 245 -14.25 -44.37 -3.52
N HIS A 246 -14.90 -45.53 -3.40
CA HIS A 246 -16.31 -45.63 -3.05
C HIS A 246 -16.51 -45.25 -1.58
N ASP A 247 -15.67 -45.82 -0.70
CA ASP A 247 -15.65 -45.54 0.75
C ASP A 247 -15.50 -44.03 1.06
N LEU A 248 -14.54 -43.37 0.41
CA LEU A 248 -14.31 -41.93 0.64
C LEU A 248 -15.49 -41.06 0.15
N ALA A 249 -16.21 -41.50 -0.87
CA ALA A 249 -17.36 -40.77 -1.41
C ALA A 249 -18.62 -41.03 -0.56
N THR A 250 -18.85 -42.26 -0.10
CA THR A 250 -19.98 -42.62 0.77
C THR A 250 -19.85 -42.02 2.17
N HIS A 251 -18.63 -41.91 2.69
CA HIS A 251 -18.36 -41.41 4.03
C HIS A 251 -17.96 -39.92 4.07
N ARG A 252 -17.98 -39.21 2.93
CA ARG A 252 -17.56 -37.79 2.81
C ARG A 252 -18.26 -36.85 3.79
N GLN A 253 -19.55 -37.09 4.07
CA GLN A 253 -20.36 -36.23 4.94
C GLN A 253 -20.37 -36.68 6.40
N GLU A 254 -19.67 -37.77 6.74
CA GLU A 254 -19.71 -38.35 8.09
C GLU A 254 -18.81 -37.62 9.07
N SER A 255 -17.72 -36.99 8.60
CA SER A 255 -16.85 -36.19 9.44
C SER A 255 -16.03 -35.17 8.65
N SER A 256 -15.55 -34.14 9.35
CA SER A 256 -14.64 -33.15 8.77
C SER A 256 -13.31 -33.75 8.30
N GLU A 257 -12.91 -34.91 8.82
CA GLU A 257 -11.71 -35.63 8.41
C GLU A 257 -11.96 -36.44 7.13
N ALA A 258 -13.13 -37.07 7.01
CA ALA A 258 -13.53 -37.77 5.79
C ALA A 258 -13.68 -36.79 4.60
N GLN A 259 -14.18 -35.58 4.86
CA GLN A 259 -14.25 -34.52 3.87
C GLN A 259 -12.85 -34.07 3.41
N ARG A 260 -11.89 -33.89 4.33
CA ARG A 260 -10.50 -33.55 3.97
C ARG A 260 -9.79 -34.66 3.19
N ALA A 261 -10.01 -35.92 3.56
CA ALA A 261 -9.41 -37.06 2.86
C ALA A 261 -9.94 -37.18 1.43
N TYR A 262 -11.24 -36.96 1.22
CA TYR A 262 -11.85 -36.86 -0.11
C TYR A 262 -11.26 -35.67 -0.91
N ASP A 263 -11.22 -34.49 -0.29
CA ASP A 263 -10.74 -33.28 -0.96
C ASP A 263 -9.23 -33.34 -1.29
N GLN A 264 -8.40 -34.03 -0.48
CA GLN A 264 -7.01 -34.34 -0.81
C GLN A 264 -6.89 -35.32 -1.98
N HIS A 265 -7.75 -36.34 -2.04
CA HIS A 265 -7.70 -37.33 -3.11
C HIS A 265 -8.12 -36.74 -4.47
N PHE A 266 -9.17 -35.91 -4.49
CA PHE A 266 -9.69 -35.30 -5.72
C PHE A 266 -9.03 -33.96 -6.06
N GLY A 267 -8.46 -33.25 -5.08
CA GLY A 267 -7.57 -32.10 -5.32
C GLY A 267 -6.34 -32.47 -6.15
N VAL A 268 -5.89 -33.73 -6.08
CA VAL A 268 -4.80 -34.27 -6.91
C VAL A 268 -5.23 -34.54 -8.36
N ILE A 269 -6.53 -34.80 -8.62
CA ILE A 269 -7.03 -35.04 -9.99
C ILE A 269 -7.10 -33.72 -10.79
N LEU A 270 -7.44 -32.61 -10.13
CA LEU A 270 -7.31 -31.27 -10.75
C LEU A 270 -5.86 -30.93 -11.10
N ALA A 271 -4.88 -31.47 -10.37
CA ALA A 271 -3.46 -31.30 -10.67
C ALA A 271 -2.93 -32.22 -11.80
N ARG A 272 -3.64 -33.30 -12.17
CA ARG A 272 -3.16 -34.31 -13.14
C ARG A 272 -3.79 -34.27 -14.53
N ASN A 273 -4.93 -33.59 -14.72
CA ASN A 273 -5.55 -33.52 -16.05
C ASN A 273 -4.88 -32.53 -17.03
N ASN A 274 -3.75 -31.91 -16.65
CA ASN A 274 -2.89 -31.09 -17.51
C ASN A 274 -1.90 -31.91 -18.37
N ARG A 275 -2.21 -33.16 -18.74
CA ARG A 275 -1.43 -33.95 -19.70
C ARG A 275 -2.32 -34.74 -20.66
N THR A 276 -2.65 -34.11 -21.78
CA THR A 276 -2.65 -34.69 -23.14
C THR A 276 -2.22 -33.61 -24.10
#